data_AF-I4B3A8-F1
#
_entry.id   AF-I4B3A8-F1
#
_cell.length_a   1.000
_cell.length_b   1.000
_cell.length_c   1.000
_cell.angle_alpha   90.00
_cell.angle_beta   90.00
_cell.angle_gamma   90.00
#
_symmetry.space_group_name_H-M   'P 1'
#
loop_
_entity.id
_entity.type
_entity.pdbx_description
1 polymer ?
#
loop_
_entity_poly.entity_id
_entity_poly.type
_entity_poly.pdbx_seq_one_letter_code
_entity_poly.pdbx_strand_id
1 'polypeptide(L)'
;MTTGLSGKTSERLESFGELELWLLGQDAIEEFNRHVYTVYNEAFGPVPMEEIAPAAYENFSRARVCGVRHASGKLVGTWGLIVRELGGHEAPLPTEKAYGLDLRKTVQDLGASEVTHVFNGWRTAINKEALVEFKIDRTQSIFIFDLLLRGLTQDFAGNENAFLGIADMEMLVYKYHRRIGIPWQQIGEAIHFWNRDRYPFAFKLGEYRDYMRAHHAERAAFLFDKDRGAA
;
A
#
# COMPACT_ATOMS: atom_id res chain seq x y z
N MET A 1 16.32 -1.52 8.58
CA MET A 1 16.47 -1.47 7.11
C MET A 1 16.23 -0.04 6.65
N THR A 2 17.21 0.62 6.02
CA THR A 2 17.07 2.00 5.49
C THR A 2 17.04 2.06 3.96
N THR A 3 17.32 0.95 3.27
CA THR A 3 17.21 0.84 1.81
C THR A 3 15.76 0.55 1.43
N GLY A 4 15.11 1.47 0.72
CA GLY A 4 13.77 1.28 0.17
C GLY A 4 12.65 2.16 0.75
N LEU A 5 12.97 3.17 1.57
CA LEU A 5 12.00 4.23 1.89
C LEU A 5 12.00 5.31 0.80
N SER A 6 10.91 6.07 0.72
CA SER A 6 10.76 7.20 -0.19
C SER A 6 11.83 8.27 0.12
N GLY A 7 12.69 8.53 -0.86
CA GLY A 7 13.75 9.53 -0.78
C GLY A 7 13.25 10.95 -1.01
N LYS A 8 14.18 11.88 -1.27
CA LYS A 8 13.84 13.26 -1.64
C LYS A 8 13.26 13.37 -3.05
N THR A 9 13.79 12.58 -3.98
CA THR A 9 13.44 12.59 -5.40
C THR A 9 12.77 11.29 -5.80
N SER A 10 11.84 11.36 -6.73
CA SER A 10 11.16 10.21 -7.29
C SER A 10 12.07 9.42 -8.24
N GLU A 11 11.96 8.09 -8.21
CA GLU A 11 12.77 7.18 -9.01
C GLU A 11 11.85 6.23 -9.80
N ARG A 12 12.11 6.09 -11.11
CA ARG A 12 11.43 5.07 -11.91
C ARG A 12 12.07 3.73 -11.63
N LEU A 13 11.25 2.78 -11.19
CA LEU A 13 11.69 1.41 -10.92
C LEU A 13 11.69 0.60 -12.21
N GLU A 14 10.54 0.54 -12.91
CA GLU A 14 10.31 -0.36 -14.04
C GLU A 14 9.27 0.20 -15.02
N SER A 15 9.29 -0.28 -16.27
CA SER A 15 8.30 0.05 -17.31
C SER A 15 7.60 -1.22 -17.81
N PHE A 16 6.30 -1.12 -18.06
CA PHE A 16 5.41 -2.19 -18.51
C PHE A 16 4.49 -1.66 -19.61
N GLY A 17 4.97 -1.68 -20.85
CA GLY A 17 4.28 -1.02 -21.97
C GLY A 17 4.17 0.49 -21.74
N GLU A 18 2.93 1.00 -21.71
CA GLU A 18 2.65 2.42 -21.46
C GLU A 18 2.53 2.77 -19.97
N LEU A 19 2.75 1.80 -19.06
CA LEU A 19 2.75 2.02 -17.62
C LEU A 19 4.17 2.03 -17.08
N GLU A 20 4.42 2.89 -16.11
CA GLU A 20 5.70 2.99 -15.42
C GLU A 20 5.46 2.89 -13.91
N LEU A 21 6.23 2.04 -13.25
CA LEU A 21 6.24 1.89 -11.80
C LEU A 21 7.32 2.81 -11.22
N TRP A 22 6.93 3.64 -10.26
CA TRP A 22 7.77 4.64 -9.63
C TRP A 22 7.80 4.46 -8.11
N LEU A 23 8.97 4.66 -7.51
CA LEU A 23 9.12 5.00 -6.10
C LEU A 23 9.01 6.52 -5.97
N LEU A 24 7.93 7.01 -5.36
CA LEU A 24 7.68 8.43 -5.22
C LEU A 24 8.50 9.01 -4.07
N GLY A 25 9.21 10.10 -4.35
CA GLY A 25 9.95 10.89 -3.37
C GLY A 25 9.14 12.06 -2.80
N GLN A 26 9.77 12.83 -1.93
CA GLN A 26 9.16 14.03 -1.33
C GLN A 26 8.81 15.11 -2.37
N ASP A 27 9.54 15.15 -3.50
CA ASP A 27 9.23 15.98 -4.66
C ASP A 27 7.84 15.73 -5.27
N ALA A 28 7.27 14.55 -5.06
CA ALA A 28 5.95 14.17 -5.59
C ALA A 28 4.79 14.36 -4.60
N ILE A 29 5.01 14.90 -3.38
CA ILE A 29 3.95 14.98 -2.35
C ILE A 29 2.71 15.74 -2.83
N GLU A 30 2.88 16.87 -3.52
CA GLU A 30 1.74 17.67 -4.01
C GLU A 30 0.93 16.91 -5.06
N GLU A 31 1.61 16.24 -5.99
CA GLU A 31 0.96 15.43 -7.02
C GLU A 31 0.25 14.22 -6.42
N PHE A 32 0.91 13.52 -5.50
CA PHE A 32 0.35 12.41 -4.74
C PHE A 32 -0.92 12.83 -3.99
N ASN A 33 -0.89 13.94 -3.26
CA ASN A 33 -2.05 14.45 -2.52
C ASN A 33 -3.21 14.81 -3.45
N ARG A 34 -2.92 15.44 -4.59
CA ARG A 34 -3.94 15.79 -5.60
C ARG A 34 -4.58 14.55 -6.22
N HIS A 35 -3.77 13.52 -6.52
CA HIS A 35 -4.25 12.25 -7.03
C HIS A 35 -5.16 11.55 -6.01
N VAL A 36 -4.70 11.40 -4.77
CA VAL A 36 -5.47 10.78 -3.68
C VAL A 36 -6.76 11.55 -3.44
N TYR A 37 -6.71 12.89 -3.39
CA TYR A 37 -7.88 13.74 -3.25
C TYR A 37 -8.90 13.51 -4.36
N THR A 38 -8.45 13.44 -5.62
CA THR A 38 -9.33 13.19 -6.77
C THR A 38 -10.06 11.85 -6.61
N VAL A 39 -9.32 10.77 -6.36
CA VAL A 39 -9.90 9.43 -6.21
C VAL A 39 -10.83 9.34 -5.00
N TYR A 40 -10.48 9.99 -3.90
CA TYR A 40 -11.27 9.93 -2.67
C TYR A 40 -12.55 10.75 -2.77
N ASN A 41 -12.51 11.90 -3.47
CA ASN A 41 -13.73 12.68 -3.73
C ASN A 41 -14.72 11.91 -4.62
N GLU A 42 -14.21 11.19 -5.64
CA GLU A 42 -15.05 10.32 -6.47
C GLU A 42 -15.70 9.19 -5.64
N ALA A 43 -14.95 8.60 -4.71
CA ALA A 43 -15.40 7.44 -3.94
C ALA A 43 -16.31 7.78 -2.75
N PHE A 44 -16.03 8.88 -2.06
CA PHE A 44 -16.66 9.22 -0.77
C PHE A 44 -17.50 10.50 -0.81
N GLY A 45 -17.50 11.24 -1.93
CA GLY A 45 -18.05 12.60 -1.99
C GLY A 45 -17.04 13.64 -1.47
N PRO A 46 -17.46 14.89 -1.20
CA PRO A 46 -16.56 15.96 -0.79
C PRO A 46 -15.71 15.59 0.44
N VAL A 47 -14.42 15.37 0.23
CA VAL A 47 -13.42 15.11 1.28
C VAL A 47 -12.55 16.36 1.46
N PRO A 48 -12.31 16.85 2.68
CA PRO A 48 -11.46 18.01 2.91
C PRO A 48 -9.98 17.71 2.61
N MET A 49 -9.28 18.60 1.89
CA MET A 49 -7.87 18.42 1.54
C MET A 49 -6.97 18.41 2.78
N GLU A 50 -7.35 19.17 3.81
CA GLU A 50 -6.71 19.23 5.12
C GLU A 50 -6.71 17.89 5.87
N GLU A 51 -7.59 16.94 5.52
CA GLU A 51 -7.59 15.59 6.08
C GLU A 51 -6.72 14.61 5.25
N ILE A 52 -6.25 15.04 4.08
CA ILE A 52 -5.39 14.25 3.20
C ILE A 52 -3.94 14.69 3.31
N ALA A 53 -3.67 15.96 3.05
CA ALA A 53 -2.34 16.47 2.78
C ALA A 53 -1.36 16.38 3.96
N PRO A 54 -1.72 16.74 5.21
CA PRO A 54 -0.76 16.75 6.33
C PRO A 54 -0.12 15.38 6.58
N ALA A 55 -0.89 14.30 6.43
CA ALA A 55 -0.38 12.95 6.62
C ALA A 55 0.75 12.60 5.66
N ALA A 56 0.77 13.17 4.44
CA ALA A 56 1.85 12.92 3.49
C ALA A 56 3.15 13.60 3.90
N TYR A 57 3.08 14.86 4.31
CA TYR A 57 4.25 15.59 4.81
C TYR A 57 4.84 14.96 6.07
N GLU A 58 3.99 14.41 6.95
CA GLU A 58 4.43 13.72 8.17
C GLU A 58 5.11 12.37 7.88
N ASN A 59 4.58 11.59 6.94
CA ASN A 59 4.92 10.17 6.83
C ASN A 59 5.83 9.80 5.66
N PHE A 60 5.96 10.63 4.61
CA PHE A 60 6.77 10.26 3.43
C PHE A 60 8.21 9.85 3.76
N SER A 61 8.86 10.52 4.71
CA SER A 61 10.26 10.21 5.11
C SER A 61 10.43 8.83 5.76
N ARG A 62 9.35 8.23 6.25
CA ARG A 62 9.31 6.91 6.89
C ARG A 62 8.38 5.94 6.16
N ALA A 63 7.93 6.30 4.96
CA ALA A 63 7.08 5.48 4.13
C ALA A 63 7.84 5.04 2.89
N ARG A 64 7.46 3.89 2.36
CA ARG A 64 7.71 3.55 0.97
C ARG A 64 6.45 3.83 0.19
N VAL A 65 6.47 4.79 -0.73
CA VAL A 65 5.31 5.19 -1.53
C VAL A 65 5.55 4.86 -2.99
N CYS A 66 4.71 3.99 -3.57
CA CYS A 66 4.76 3.67 -4.98
C CYS A 66 3.64 4.38 -5.74
N GLY A 67 3.96 4.75 -6.98
CA GLY A 67 3.02 5.29 -7.96
C GLY A 67 3.14 4.55 -9.27
N VAL A 68 2.02 4.37 -9.97
CA VAL A 68 2.00 3.96 -11.37
C VAL A 68 1.65 5.17 -12.20
N ARG A 69 2.49 5.49 -13.17
CA ARG A 69 2.26 6.55 -14.17
C ARG A 69 1.95 5.92 -15.50
N HIS A 70 1.08 6.57 -16.27
CA HIS A 70 1.04 6.34 -17.71
C HIS A 70 2.22 7.06 -18.39
N ALA A 71 2.61 6.64 -19.59
CA ALA A 71 3.70 7.24 -20.38
C ALA A 71 3.49 8.73 -20.69
N SER A 72 2.26 9.24 -20.56
CA SER A 72 1.97 10.69 -20.60
C SER A 72 2.43 11.46 -19.35
N GLY A 73 2.91 10.76 -18.33
CA GLY A 73 3.34 11.31 -17.04
C GLY A 73 2.24 11.33 -15.96
N LYS A 74 0.97 11.09 -16.31
CA LYS A 74 -0.17 11.15 -15.37
C LYS A 74 -0.14 9.97 -14.39
N LEU A 75 -0.27 10.24 -13.09
CA LEU A 75 -0.50 9.19 -12.09
C LEU A 75 -1.85 8.50 -12.32
N VAL A 76 -1.83 7.17 -12.37
CA VAL A 76 -3.02 6.31 -12.50
C VAL A 76 -3.29 5.51 -11.23
N GLY A 77 -2.28 5.29 -10.38
CA GLY A 77 -2.42 4.57 -9.12
C GLY A 77 -1.35 4.94 -8.11
N THR A 78 -1.68 4.90 -6.81
CA THR A 78 -0.73 5.08 -5.71
C THR A 78 -1.02 4.10 -4.58
N TRP A 79 0.03 3.72 -3.84
CA TRP A 79 -0.07 3.02 -2.56
C TRP A 79 1.23 3.21 -1.78
N GLY A 80 1.14 3.54 -0.48
CA GLY A 80 2.27 3.61 0.43
C GLY A 80 2.22 2.62 1.58
N LEU A 81 3.38 2.31 2.14
CA LEU A 81 3.58 1.55 3.37
C LEU A 81 4.39 2.41 4.36
N ILE A 82 3.78 2.82 5.47
CA ILE A 82 4.50 3.51 6.56
C ILE A 82 5.09 2.44 7.45
N VAL A 83 6.40 2.37 7.58
CA VAL A 83 7.08 1.29 8.31
C VAL A 83 7.47 1.76 9.70
N ARG A 84 7.35 0.87 10.69
CA ARG A 84 7.77 1.09 12.06
C ARG A 84 8.41 -0.16 12.66
N GLU A 85 9.46 0.01 13.45
CA GLU A 85 10.04 -1.07 14.25
C GLU A 85 9.19 -1.36 15.51
N LEU A 86 8.96 -2.64 15.80
CA LEU A 86 8.18 -3.06 16.96
C LEU A 86 8.93 -2.72 18.25
N GLY A 87 8.35 -1.81 19.06
CA GLY A 87 8.99 -1.34 20.29
C GLY A 87 9.94 -0.15 20.10
N GLY A 88 10.07 0.37 18.88
CA GLY A 88 10.80 1.61 18.61
C GLY A 88 10.08 2.87 19.13
N HIS A 89 10.84 3.96 19.23
CA HIS A 89 10.37 5.28 19.68
C HIS A 89 9.72 6.13 18.59
N GLU A 90 9.53 5.55 17.40
CA GLU A 90 8.89 6.23 16.27
C GLU A 90 7.42 6.56 16.58
N ALA A 91 6.88 7.57 15.88
CA ALA A 91 5.48 7.95 16.04
C ALA A 91 4.55 6.76 15.72
N PRO A 92 3.39 6.65 16.39
CA PRO A 92 2.42 5.60 16.10
C PRO A 92 2.02 5.55 14.62
N LEU A 93 1.67 4.36 14.15
CA LEU A 93 1.10 4.18 12.80
C LEU A 93 -0.32 4.77 12.76
N PRO A 94 -0.82 5.24 11.60
CA PRO A 94 -2.17 5.81 11.50
C PRO A 94 -3.28 4.88 12.03
N THR A 95 -3.28 3.60 11.63
CA THR A 95 -4.27 2.62 12.08
C THR A 95 -4.08 2.28 13.56
N GLU A 96 -2.84 2.20 14.05
CA GLU A 96 -2.55 2.02 15.48
C GLU A 96 -3.18 3.14 16.32
N LYS A 97 -2.96 4.39 15.91
CA LYS A 97 -3.47 5.58 16.59
C LYS A 97 -5.00 5.66 16.53
N ALA A 98 -5.59 5.41 15.36
CA ALA A 98 -7.02 5.58 15.14
C ALA A 98 -7.87 4.58 15.94
N TYR A 99 -7.38 3.35 16.12
CA TYR A 99 -8.11 2.28 16.81
C TYR A 99 -7.56 1.96 18.21
N GLY A 100 -6.54 2.70 18.68
CA GLY A 100 -5.90 2.45 19.97
C GLY A 100 -5.28 1.06 20.07
N LEU A 101 -4.69 0.55 18.99
CA LEU A 101 -4.16 -0.81 18.93
C LEU A 101 -2.87 -0.90 19.75
N ASP A 102 -2.76 -1.93 20.58
CA ASP A 102 -1.47 -2.39 21.09
C ASP A 102 -0.85 -3.35 20.06
N LEU A 103 0.18 -2.86 19.35
CA LEU A 103 0.85 -3.66 18.32
C LEU A 103 1.53 -4.91 18.87
N ARG A 104 2.03 -4.89 20.12
CA ARG A 104 2.66 -6.08 20.74
C ARG A 104 1.60 -7.12 21.03
N LYS A 105 0.47 -6.71 21.60
CA LYS A 105 -0.69 -7.59 21.81
C LYS A 105 -1.21 -8.14 20.48
N THR A 106 -1.32 -7.31 19.45
CA THR A 106 -1.77 -7.72 18.11
C THR A 106 -0.86 -8.81 17.53
N VAL A 107 0.46 -8.61 17.59
CA VAL A 107 1.46 -9.60 17.16
C VAL A 107 1.31 -10.91 17.93
N GLN A 108 1.11 -10.85 19.24
CA GLN A 108 0.90 -12.02 20.08
C GLN A 108 -0.39 -12.78 19.73
N ASP A 109 -1.51 -12.07 19.62
CA ASP A 109 -2.83 -12.64 19.34
C ASP A 109 -2.89 -13.30 17.95
N LEU A 110 -2.06 -12.84 17.00
CA LEU A 110 -1.90 -13.42 15.66
C LEU A 110 -0.85 -14.55 15.58
N GLY A 111 -0.20 -14.89 16.70
CA GLY A 111 0.85 -15.92 16.74
C GLY A 111 2.05 -15.56 15.86
N ALA A 112 2.41 -14.28 15.77
CA ALA A 112 3.40 -13.75 14.83
C ALA A 112 4.74 -13.42 15.53
N SER A 113 5.29 -14.33 16.34
CA SER A 113 6.44 -14.06 17.22
C SER A 113 7.74 -13.63 16.52
N GLU A 114 7.87 -13.90 15.22
CA GLU A 114 9.03 -13.49 14.41
C GLU A 114 8.96 -12.03 13.96
N VAL A 115 7.82 -11.37 14.13
CA VAL A 115 7.59 -9.99 13.70
C VAL A 115 8.45 -9.03 14.52
N THR A 116 9.26 -8.25 13.81
CA THR A 116 10.07 -7.15 14.37
C THR A 116 9.67 -5.79 13.78
N HIS A 117 8.86 -5.77 12.73
CA HIS A 117 8.42 -4.56 12.04
C HIS A 117 6.92 -4.62 11.72
N VAL A 118 6.25 -3.48 11.81
CA VAL A 118 4.86 -3.32 11.39
C VAL A 118 4.79 -2.25 10.33
N PHE A 119 4.06 -2.50 9.24
CA PHE A 119 3.78 -1.48 8.25
C PHE A 119 2.30 -1.14 8.18
N ASN A 120 1.99 0.13 7.95
CA ASN A 120 0.64 0.62 7.69
C ASN A 120 0.42 0.77 6.19
N GLY A 121 -0.52 0.01 5.61
CA GLY A 121 -1.01 0.25 4.26
C GLY A 121 -1.71 1.61 4.20
N TRP A 122 -1.29 2.47 3.28
CA TRP A 122 -1.63 3.89 3.33
C TRP A 122 -1.92 4.45 1.93
N ARG A 123 -3.04 5.18 1.80
CA ARG A 123 -3.46 5.91 0.58
C ARG A 123 -3.43 5.10 -0.71
N THR A 124 -3.96 3.88 -0.66
CA THR A 124 -4.27 3.12 -1.88
C THR A 124 -5.33 3.88 -2.68
N ALA A 125 -5.01 4.30 -3.90
CA ALA A 125 -5.89 5.12 -4.74
C ALA A 125 -5.64 4.85 -6.23
N ILE A 126 -6.64 4.31 -6.93
CA ILE A 126 -6.60 4.04 -8.37
C ILE A 126 -7.59 4.98 -9.08
N ASN A 127 -7.10 5.76 -10.04
CA ASN A 127 -7.91 6.72 -10.78
C ASN A 127 -8.64 6.02 -11.93
N LYS A 128 -9.94 5.73 -11.74
CA LYS A 128 -10.77 5.02 -12.72
C LYS A 128 -10.96 5.81 -14.02
N GLU A 129 -11.06 7.13 -13.93
CA GLU A 129 -11.19 7.99 -15.10
C GLU A 129 -9.93 7.90 -15.98
N ALA A 130 -8.75 7.88 -15.36
CA ALA A 130 -7.50 7.70 -16.08
C ALA A 130 -7.42 6.34 -16.79
N LEU A 131 -7.99 5.28 -16.19
CA LEU A 131 -8.07 3.97 -16.84
C LEU A 131 -8.95 4.02 -18.11
N VAL A 132 -10.06 4.74 -18.05
CA VAL A 132 -10.95 4.93 -19.21
C VAL A 132 -10.28 5.80 -20.28
N GLU A 133 -9.67 6.91 -19.87
CA GLU A 133 -8.96 7.86 -20.75
C GLU A 133 -7.86 7.16 -21.56
N PHE A 134 -7.03 6.37 -20.89
CA PHE A 134 -5.90 5.65 -21.52
C PHE A 134 -6.28 4.27 -22.03
N LYS A 135 -7.58 3.91 -22.02
CA LYS A 135 -8.09 2.61 -22.49
C LYS A 135 -7.39 1.41 -21.84
N ILE A 136 -6.96 1.57 -20.59
CA ILE A 136 -6.43 0.48 -19.77
C ILE A 136 -7.61 -0.42 -19.43
N ASP A 137 -7.52 -1.70 -19.80
CA ASP A 137 -8.61 -2.65 -19.62
C ASP A 137 -9.02 -2.69 -18.13
N ARG A 138 -10.31 -2.71 -17.82
CA ARG A 138 -10.78 -2.82 -16.43
C ARG A 138 -10.29 -4.11 -15.77
N THR A 139 -10.01 -5.17 -16.51
CA THR A 139 -9.34 -6.38 -16.03
C THR A 139 -7.86 -6.13 -15.70
N GLN A 140 -7.20 -5.18 -16.38
CA GLN A 140 -5.86 -4.68 -16.05
C GLN A 140 -5.83 -3.71 -14.85
N SER A 141 -6.97 -3.29 -14.29
CA SER A 141 -6.97 -2.53 -13.03
C SER A 141 -6.34 -3.32 -11.87
N ILE A 142 -6.49 -4.65 -11.88
CA ILE A 142 -5.80 -5.57 -10.97
C ILE A 142 -4.28 -5.53 -11.22
N PHE A 143 -3.86 -5.39 -12.47
CA PHE A 143 -2.45 -5.28 -12.82
C PHE A 143 -1.81 -4.01 -12.22
N ILE A 144 -2.55 -2.90 -12.07
CA ILE A 144 -2.05 -1.72 -11.35
C ILE A 144 -1.82 -2.03 -9.86
N PHE A 145 -2.72 -2.79 -9.22
CA PHE A 145 -2.47 -3.27 -7.84
C PHE A 145 -1.23 -4.16 -7.77
N ASP A 146 -1.01 -5.03 -8.76
CA ASP A 146 0.16 -5.89 -8.82
C ASP A 146 1.45 -5.10 -9.00
N LEU A 147 1.46 -4.08 -9.87
CA LEU A 147 2.58 -3.16 -10.05
C LEU A 147 2.91 -2.44 -8.73
N LEU A 148 1.89 -1.89 -8.07
CA LEU A 148 2.06 -1.22 -6.78
C LEU A 148 2.60 -2.18 -5.71
N LEU A 149 2.03 -3.38 -5.60
CA LEU A 149 2.52 -4.40 -4.67
C LEU A 149 3.97 -4.79 -4.95
N ARG A 150 4.32 -5.07 -6.21
CA ARG A 150 5.70 -5.35 -6.63
C ARG A 150 6.63 -4.24 -6.16
N GLY A 151 6.29 -2.99 -6.48
CA GLY A 151 7.05 -1.82 -6.03
C GLY A 151 7.19 -1.78 -4.52
N LEU A 152 6.12 -2.01 -3.77
CA LEU A 152 6.10 -1.94 -2.32
C LEU A 152 6.85 -3.08 -1.62
N THR A 153 6.85 -4.29 -2.18
CA THR A 153 7.36 -5.49 -1.49
C THR A 153 8.68 -6.03 -2.03
N GLN A 154 9.16 -5.56 -3.18
CA GLN A 154 10.39 -6.08 -3.81
C GLN A 154 11.63 -6.05 -2.88
N ASP A 155 11.71 -5.09 -1.96
CA ASP A 155 12.86 -4.92 -1.07
C ASP A 155 12.68 -5.63 0.29
N PHE A 156 11.54 -6.29 0.52
CA PHE A 156 11.32 -7.14 1.71
C PHE A 156 11.79 -8.58 1.52
N ALA A 157 12.38 -8.88 0.34
CA ALA A 157 12.82 -10.20 -0.06
C ALA A 157 13.75 -10.86 0.98
N GLY A 158 13.32 -12.00 1.52
CA GLY A 158 14.13 -12.82 2.43
C GLY A 158 14.02 -12.47 3.92
N ASN A 159 13.14 -11.53 4.29
CA ASN A 159 12.82 -11.25 5.69
C ASN A 159 11.32 -11.03 5.91
N GLU A 160 10.45 -11.65 5.11
CA GLU A 160 9.02 -11.35 5.11
C GLU A 160 8.32 -11.73 6.41
N ASN A 161 8.79 -12.76 7.11
CA ASN A 161 8.24 -13.15 8.42
C ASN A 161 8.46 -12.09 9.50
N ALA A 162 9.41 -11.18 9.31
CA ALA A 162 9.65 -10.08 10.23
C ALA A 162 8.59 -8.96 10.13
N PHE A 163 7.68 -9.01 9.15
CA PHE A 163 6.72 -7.94 8.88
C PHE A 163 5.27 -8.35 9.11
N LEU A 164 4.57 -7.53 9.90
CA LEU A 164 3.12 -7.51 9.98
C LEU A 164 2.58 -6.30 9.20
N GLY A 165 1.67 -6.53 8.27
CA GLY A 165 0.91 -5.46 7.63
C GLY A 165 -0.34 -5.13 8.42
N ILE A 166 -0.61 -3.85 8.65
CA ILE A 166 -1.88 -3.34 9.18
C ILE A 166 -2.47 -2.29 8.25
N ALA A 167 -3.79 -2.14 8.23
CA ALA A 167 -4.47 -1.05 7.54
C ALA A 167 -5.90 -0.90 8.06
N ASP A 168 -6.45 0.30 8.00
CA ASP A 168 -7.90 0.50 8.07
C ASP A 168 -8.49 0.54 6.67
N MET A 169 -9.60 -0.15 6.48
CA MET A 169 -10.29 -0.16 5.19
C MET A 169 -11.79 -0.32 5.37
N GLU A 170 -12.53 0.26 4.44
CA GLU A 170 -13.94 -0.05 4.25
C GLU A 170 -14.08 -1.40 3.50
N MET A 171 -15.24 -2.04 3.63
CA MET A 171 -15.45 -3.43 3.20
C MET A 171 -15.31 -3.68 1.69
N LEU A 172 -15.56 -2.69 0.83
CA LEU A 172 -15.34 -2.81 -0.61
C LEU A 172 -13.84 -2.77 -0.95
N VAL A 173 -13.02 -1.93 -0.31
CA VAL A 173 -11.54 -1.98 -0.40
C VAL A 173 -11.02 -3.34 0.09
N TYR A 174 -11.53 -3.85 1.23
CA TYR A 174 -11.21 -5.19 1.71
C TYR A 174 -11.48 -6.27 0.64
N LYS A 175 -12.64 -6.20 -0.04
CA LYS A 175 -12.98 -7.13 -1.13
C LYS A 175 -12.01 -7.04 -2.30
N TYR A 176 -11.51 -5.86 -2.66
CA TYR A 176 -10.47 -5.73 -3.70
C TYR A 176 -9.15 -6.35 -3.25
N HIS A 177 -8.73 -6.11 -2.01
CA HIS A 177 -7.49 -6.71 -1.47
C HIS A 177 -7.57 -8.24 -1.40
N ARG A 178 -8.75 -8.79 -1.08
CA ARG A 178 -8.99 -10.24 -1.12
C ARG A 178 -8.91 -10.82 -2.53
N ARG A 179 -9.37 -10.10 -3.56
CA ARG A 179 -9.24 -10.55 -4.97
C ARG A 179 -7.79 -10.64 -5.43
N ILE A 180 -6.93 -9.78 -4.89
CA ILE A 180 -5.49 -9.82 -5.12
C ILE A 180 -4.75 -10.73 -4.12
N GLY A 181 -5.46 -11.52 -3.32
CA GLY A 181 -4.92 -12.62 -2.52
C GLY A 181 -4.36 -12.24 -1.15
N ILE A 182 -4.50 -10.98 -0.70
CA ILE A 182 -3.94 -10.58 0.60
C ILE A 182 -4.84 -11.14 1.73
N PRO A 183 -4.29 -11.93 2.68
CA PRO A 183 -5.06 -12.63 3.71
C PRO A 183 -5.34 -11.73 4.91
N TRP A 184 -6.03 -10.61 4.70
CA TRP A 184 -6.43 -9.69 5.76
C TRP A 184 -7.37 -10.36 6.79
N GLN A 185 -7.00 -10.26 8.05
CA GLN A 185 -7.80 -10.61 9.23
C GLN A 185 -8.22 -9.33 9.96
N GLN A 186 -9.51 -9.20 10.28
CA GLN A 186 -10.01 -8.09 11.09
C GLN A 186 -9.49 -8.23 12.52
N ILE A 187 -8.98 -7.14 13.10
CA ILE A 187 -8.33 -7.13 14.42
C ILE A 187 -8.98 -6.15 15.42
N GLY A 188 -10.15 -5.61 15.08
CA GLY A 188 -10.86 -4.67 15.94
C GLY A 188 -12.22 -4.25 15.39
N GLU A 189 -12.90 -3.42 16.16
CA GLU A 189 -14.21 -2.85 15.83
C GLU A 189 -14.10 -1.71 14.82
N ALA A 190 -15.23 -1.40 14.16
CA ALA A 190 -15.27 -0.31 13.22
C ALA A 190 -15.19 1.08 13.88
N ILE A 191 -14.60 2.02 13.16
CA ILE A 191 -14.84 3.45 13.35
C ILE A 191 -15.62 4.00 12.17
N HIS A 192 -16.42 5.03 12.42
CA HIS A 192 -17.17 5.72 11.38
C HIS A 192 -16.40 6.95 10.88
N PHE A 193 -16.04 6.96 9.60
CA PHE A 193 -15.25 8.02 8.99
C PHE A 193 -15.64 8.23 7.52
N TRP A 194 -15.77 9.50 7.08
CA TRP A 194 -16.28 9.87 5.75
C TRP A 194 -17.54 9.09 5.33
N ASN A 195 -18.53 9.04 6.22
CA ASN A 195 -19.82 8.35 6.02
C ASN A 195 -19.72 6.84 5.74
N ARG A 196 -18.61 6.20 6.13
CA ARG A 196 -18.38 4.77 5.96
C ARG A 196 -17.80 4.16 7.22
N ASP A 197 -18.21 2.93 7.50
CA ASP A 197 -17.55 2.11 8.50
C ASP A 197 -16.24 1.58 7.93
N ARG A 198 -15.19 1.70 8.74
CA ARG A 198 -13.86 1.19 8.44
C ARG A 198 -13.43 0.29 9.58
N TYR A 199 -12.79 -0.82 9.24
CA TYR A 199 -12.31 -1.79 10.20
C TYR A 199 -10.79 -1.87 10.13
N PRO A 200 -10.10 -2.14 11.25
CA PRO A 200 -8.67 -2.38 11.25
C PRO A 200 -8.43 -3.85 10.89
N PHE A 201 -7.51 -4.08 9.95
CA PHE A 201 -7.08 -5.41 9.53
C PHE A 201 -5.58 -5.57 9.68
N ALA A 202 -5.15 -6.83 9.82
CA ALA A 202 -3.76 -7.22 9.79
C ALA A 202 -3.53 -8.46 8.92
N PHE A 203 -2.30 -8.65 8.44
CA PHE A 203 -1.84 -9.89 7.82
C PHE A 203 -0.34 -10.06 8.00
N LYS A 204 0.13 -11.31 8.02
CA LYS A 204 1.56 -11.64 8.01
C LYS A 204 2.07 -11.64 6.56
N LEU A 205 3.14 -10.87 6.30
CA LEU A 205 3.68 -10.77 4.94
C LEU A 205 4.26 -12.12 4.45
N GLY A 206 4.89 -12.86 5.35
CA GLY A 206 5.37 -14.23 5.07
C GLY A 206 4.27 -15.17 4.59
N GLU A 207 3.13 -15.22 5.30
CA GLU A 207 1.99 -16.06 4.90
C GLU A 207 1.41 -15.67 3.54
N TYR A 208 1.36 -14.37 3.25
CA TYR A 208 0.94 -13.91 1.93
C TYR A 208 1.89 -14.39 0.84
N ARG A 209 3.21 -14.31 1.06
CA ARG A 209 4.21 -14.79 0.11
C ARG A 209 4.07 -16.30 -0.14
N ASP A 210 3.93 -17.07 0.93
CA ASP A 210 3.79 -18.53 0.85
C ASP A 210 2.51 -18.93 0.10
N TYR A 211 1.38 -18.27 0.42
CA TYR A 211 0.12 -18.46 -0.30
C TYR A 211 0.27 -18.15 -1.79
N MET A 212 0.89 -17.02 -2.14
CA MET A 212 1.09 -16.63 -3.54
C MET A 212 1.97 -17.63 -4.28
N ARG A 213 3.05 -18.13 -3.66
CA ARG A 213 3.92 -19.14 -4.26
C ARG A 213 3.20 -20.47 -4.48
N ALA A 214 2.40 -20.90 -3.51
CA ALA A 214 1.69 -22.17 -3.56
C ALA A 214 0.52 -22.19 -4.56
N HIS A 215 -0.20 -21.05 -4.69
CA HIS A 215 -1.47 -21.01 -5.43
C HIS A 215 -1.47 -20.11 -6.67
N HIS A 216 -0.48 -19.22 -6.80
CA HIS A 216 -0.39 -18.22 -7.86
C HIS A 216 1.05 -18.00 -8.33
N ALA A 217 1.76 -19.08 -8.67
CA ALA A 217 3.20 -19.09 -8.92
C ALA A 217 3.68 -18.02 -9.92
N GLU A 218 2.97 -17.79 -11.03
CA GLU A 218 3.31 -16.75 -12.01
C GLU A 218 3.24 -15.34 -11.40
N ARG A 219 2.19 -15.07 -10.62
CA ARG A 219 2.01 -13.78 -9.94
C ARG A 219 2.99 -13.62 -8.78
N ALA A 220 3.33 -14.70 -8.08
CA ALA A 220 4.39 -14.68 -7.08
C ALA A 220 5.75 -14.34 -7.70
N ALA A 221 6.09 -14.94 -8.85
CA ALA A 221 7.30 -14.60 -9.58
C ALA A 221 7.29 -13.13 -10.02
N PHE A 222 6.15 -12.64 -10.54
CA PHE A 222 6.00 -11.23 -10.87
C PHE A 222 6.13 -10.30 -9.66
N LEU A 223 5.62 -10.65 -8.48
CA LEU A 223 5.66 -9.76 -7.32
C LEU A 223 7.01 -9.77 -6.60
N PHE A 224 7.71 -10.91 -6.58
CA PHE A 224 8.83 -11.14 -5.67
C PHE A 224 10.17 -11.48 -6.35
N ASP A 225 10.18 -11.82 -7.64
CA ASP A 225 11.42 -12.08 -8.38
C ASP A 225 11.79 -10.84 -9.20
N LYS A 226 12.79 -10.09 -8.72
CA LYS A 226 13.23 -8.84 -9.36
C LYS A 226 13.71 -9.06 -10.80
N ASP A 227 14.41 -10.16 -11.04
CA ASP A 227 15.05 -10.49 -12.32
C ASP A 227 14.07 -10.88 -13.45
N ARG A 228 12.80 -11.13 -13.14
CA ARG A 228 11.77 -11.52 -14.13
C ARG A 228 10.94 -10.38 -14.71
N GLY A 229 11.01 -9.17 -14.15
CA GLY A 229 10.17 -8.03 -14.56
C GLY A 229 10.75 -7.17 -15.70
N ALA A 230 12.01 -7.40 -16.09
CA ALA A 230 12.75 -6.57 -17.04
C ALA A 230 12.74 -7.10 -18.50
N ALA A 231 11.72 -7.89 -18.88
CA ALA A 231 11.58 -8.43 -20.24
C ALA A 231 10.51 -7.67 -21.05
#